data_AF-F5Y7N8-F1
#
_entry.id   AF-F5Y7N8-F1
#
_cell.length_a   1.000
_cell.length_b   1.000
_cell.length_c   1.000
_cell.angle_alpha   90.00
_cell.angle_beta   90.00
_cell.angle_gamma   90.00
#
_symmetry.space_group_name_H-M   'P 1'
#
loop_
_entity.id
_entity.type
_entity.pdbx_description
1 polymer ?
#
loop_
_entity_poly.entity_id
_entity_poly.type
_entity_poly.pdbx_seq_one_letter_code
_entity_poly.pdbx_strand_id
1 'polypeptide(L)'
;MGIKWDAIFKNEQRQFEKMSDAEKYIYALLLQYGSPYKWGQENPEGADCSGTVCLALFMATGLLIRTTADDLYKRFFTVKEPKAGSIRAAFFIDGKTGTATHVAGLAGEGIALNAQEPGARVKTIKELSDWFWQRGSSTAVRGLDRQAFERLAEKGNQYGLDEQLSLYF
;
A
#
# COMPACT_ATOMS: atom_id res chain seq x y z
N MET A 1 31.11 -14.35 24.05
CA MET A 1 29.74 -13.90 24.37
C MET A 1 28.93 -13.97 23.08
N GLY A 2 27.93 -14.85 23.01
CA GLY A 2 27.14 -15.06 21.77
C GLY A 2 26.01 -14.05 21.62
N ILE A 3 25.57 -13.83 20.39
CA ILE A 3 24.39 -13.01 20.08
C ILE A 3 23.15 -13.70 20.67
N LYS A 4 22.33 -12.95 21.41
CA LYS A 4 21.07 -13.44 21.98
C LYS A 4 19.91 -13.14 21.02
N TRP A 5 19.76 -13.96 19.98
CA TRP A 5 18.76 -13.79 18.93
C TRP A 5 17.32 -13.63 19.46
N ASP A 6 16.91 -14.46 20.42
CA ASP A 6 15.57 -14.38 21.02
C ASP A 6 15.27 -13.02 21.64
N ALA A 7 16.28 -12.37 22.25
CA ALA A 7 16.11 -11.05 22.85
C ALA A 7 15.96 -9.96 21.78
N ILE A 8 16.65 -10.11 20.64
CA ILE A 8 16.57 -9.19 19.51
C ILE A 8 15.18 -9.28 18.87
N PHE A 9 14.70 -10.49 18.55
CA PHE A 9 13.40 -10.67 17.92
C PHE A 9 12.24 -10.27 18.85
N LYS A 10 12.32 -10.57 20.15
CA LYS A 10 11.34 -10.07 21.13
C LYS A 10 11.32 -8.53 21.19
N ASN A 11 12.47 -7.89 21.03
CA ASN A 11 12.55 -6.42 21.03
C ASN A 11 11.92 -5.81 19.77
N GLU A 12 12.13 -6.43 18.61
CA GLU A 12 11.48 -6.03 17.35
C GLU A 12 9.96 -6.22 17.44
N GLN A 13 9.50 -7.43 17.80
CA GLN A 13 8.08 -7.76 17.95
C GLN A 13 7.39 -6.76 18.87
N ARG A 14 7.97 -6.48 20.04
CA ARG A 14 7.42 -5.51 21.00
C ARG A 14 7.33 -4.09 20.42
N GLN A 15 8.25 -3.68 19.55
CA GLN A 15 8.17 -2.37 18.89
C GLN A 15 7.07 -2.37 17.83
N PHE A 16 6.99 -3.42 17.02
CA PHE A 16 5.97 -3.57 15.99
C PHE A 16 4.56 -3.62 16.57
N GLU A 17 4.35 -4.36 17.67
CA GLU A 17 3.05 -4.47 18.35
C GLU A 17 2.56 -3.15 18.95
N LYS A 18 3.48 -2.24 19.31
CA LYS A 18 3.14 -0.89 19.81
C LYS A 18 2.72 0.07 18.71
N MET A 19 3.06 -0.21 17.46
CA MET A 19 2.67 0.63 16.33
C MET A 19 1.17 0.51 16.07
N SER A 20 0.54 1.64 15.81
CA SER A 20 -0.78 1.69 15.17
C SER A 20 -0.72 1.07 13.77
N ASP A 21 -1.88 0.66 13.24
CA ASP A 21 -1.96 0.11 11.89
C ASP A 21 -1.47 1.10 10.82
N ALA A 22 -1.64 2.40 11.03
CA ALA A 22 -1.11 3.42 10.12
C ALA A 22 0.43 3.49 10.16
N GLU A 23 1.03 3.39 11.34
CA GLU A 23 2.49 3.34 11.47
C GLU A 23 3.07 2.06 10.85
N LYS A 24 2.41 0.91 11.06
CA LYS A 24 2.80 -0.36 10.39
C LYS A 24 2.67 -0.27 8.88
N TYR A 25 1.59 0.35 8.38
CA TYR A 25 1.38 0.57 6.95
C TYR A 25 2.50 1.42 6.35
N ILE A 26 2.85 2.54 6.98
CA ILE A 26 3.95 3.40 6.55
C ILE A 26 5.28 2.65 6.60
N TYR A 27 5.55 1.92 7.69
CA TYR A 27 6.75 1.09 7.83
C TYR A 27 6.87 0.08 6.68
N ALA A 28 5.78 -0.65 6.38
CA ALA A 28 5.74 -1.63 5.30
C ALA A 28 5.93 -1.00 3.91
N LEU A 29 5.36 0.18 3.66
CA LEU A 29 5.66 0.95 2.44
C LEU A 29 7.15 1.28 2.35
N LEU A 30 7.76 1.76 3.43
CA LEU A 30 9.17 2.16 3.40
C LEU A 30 10.13 0.97 3.20
N LEU A 31 9.76 -0.24 3.64
CA LEU A 31 10.53 -1.45 3.34
C LEU A 31 10.57 -1.78 1.85
N GLN A 32 9.57 -1.34 1.08
CA GLN A 32 9.55 -1.50 -0.38
C GLN A 32 10.42 -0.49 -1.11
N TYR A 33 10.98 0.52 -0.44
CA TYR A 33 11.85 1.48 -1.11
C TYR A 33 13.02 0.79 -1.82
N GLY A 34 13.16 1.04 -3.12
CA GLY A 34 14.22 0.45 -3.92
C GLY A 34 13.83 -0.84 -4.64
N SER A 35 12.76 -1.52 -4.23
CA SER A 35 12.34 -2.79 -4.83
C SER A 35 11.96 -2.61 -6.31
N PRO A 36 12.18 -3.64 -7.15
CA PRO A 36 11.82 -3.59 -8.55
C PRO A 36 10.30 -3.57 -8.73
N TYR A 37 9.85 -2.88 -9.78
CA TYR A 37 8.45 -2.93 -10.17
C TYR A 37 8.14 -4.27 -10.84
N LYS A 38 7.11 -4.96 -10.38
CA LYS A 38 6.69 -6.26 -10.94
C LYS A 38 5.18 -6.29 -11.16
N TRP A 39 4.78 -6.25 -12.43
CA TRP A 39 3.37 -6.24 -12.81
C TRP A 39 2.61 -7.44 -12.23
N GLY A 40 1.50 -7.19 -11.55
CA GLY A 40 0.63 -8.24 -11.01
C GLY A 40 1.04 -8.79 -9.64
N GLN A 41 2.21 -8.42 -9.10
CA GLN A 41 2.77 -9.00 -7.87
C GLN A 41 2.55 -8.11 -6.65
N GLU A 42 2.62 -8.70 -5.46
CA GLU A 42 2.45 -8.04 -4.15
C GLU A 42 3.50 -8.49 -3.13
N ASN A 43 4.76 -8.64 -3.56
CA ASN A 43 5.76 -9.39 -2.81
C ASN A 43 6.82 -8.45 -2.20
N PRO A 44 7.46 -8.83 -1.08
CA PRO A 44 8.59 -8.10 -0.49
C PRO A 44 9.73 -7.80 -1.47
N GLU A 45 9.94 -8.69 -2.44
CA GLU A 45 11.01 -8.60 -3.45
C GLU A 45 10.63 -7.78 -4.69
N GLY A 46 9.39 -7.31 -4.79
CA GLY A 46 8.90 -6.52 -5.90
C GLY A 46 7.38 -6.64 -6.04
N ALA A 47 6.75 -5.52 -6.34
CA ALA A 47 5.32 -5.41 -6.47
C ALA A 47 4.94 -4.36 -7.51
N ASP A 48 3.69 -4.40 -7.97
CA ASP A 48 3.11 -3.28 -8.72
C ASP A 48 2.56 -2.20 -7.77
N CYS A 49 1.96 -1.17 -8.36
CA CYS A 49 1.44 -0.02 -7.61
C CYS A 49 0.39 -0.43 -6.57
N SER A 50 -0.60 -1.23 -6.98
CA SER A 50 -1.63 -1.78 -6.09
C SER A 50 -1.08 -2.81 -5.12
N GLY A 51 -0.12 -3.64 -5.55
CA GLY A 51 0.48 -4.70 -4.73
C GLY A 51 1.31 -4.16 -3.59
N THR A 52 2.02 -3.05 -3.82
CA THR A 52 2.72 -2.33 -2.76
C THR A 52 1.75 -1.88 -1.67
N VAL A 53 0.57 -1.37 -2.04
CA VAL A 53 -0.47 -0.95 -1.09
C VAL A 53 -1.11 -2.16 -0.40
N CYS A 54 -1.42 -3.23 -1.15
CA CYS A 54 -2.01 -4.46 -0.63
C CYS A 54 -1.09 -5.14 0.39
N LEU A 55 0.19 -5.29 0.06
CA LEU A 55 1.21 -5.83 0.97
C LEU A 55 1.32 -4.99 2.25
N ALA A 56 1.33 -3.66 2.12
CA ALA A 56 1.39 -2.78 3.28
C ALA A 56 0.13 -2.88 4.17
N LEU A 57 -1.05 -3.08 3.57
CA LEU A 57 -2.28 -3.35 4.31
C LEU A 57 -2.23 -4.69 5.02
N PHE A 58 -1.72 -5.73 4.36
CA PHE A 58 -1.54 -7.04 4.99
C PHE A 58 -0.60 -6.96 6.19
N MET A 59 0.57 -6.34 6.04
CA MET A 59 1.51 -6.14 7.16
C MET A 59 0.91 -5.31 8.30
N ALA A 60 0.08 -4.32 7.97
CA ALA A 60 -0.56 -3.48 8.98
C ALA A 60 -1.68 -4.17 9.76
N THR A 61 -2.41 -5.07 9.12
CA THR A 61 -3.72 -5.53 9.61
C THR A 61 -3.82 -7.05 9.81
N GLY A 62 -2.90 -7.82 9.23
CA GLY A 62 -2.98 -9.28 9.12
C GLY A 62 -4.01 -9.77 8.11
N LEU A 63 -4.73 -8.88 7.42
CA LEU A 63 -5.76 -9.23 6.45
C LEU A 63 -5.21 -9.12 5.04
N LEU A 64 -5.24 -10.24 4.33
CA LEU A 64 -4.64 -10.37 3.02
C LEU A 64 -5.68 -10.07 1.93
N ILE A 65 -5.35 -9.08 1.10
CA ILE A 65 -6.11 -8.74 -0.10
C ILE A 65 -5.14 -8.57 -1.27
N ARG A 66 -5.56 -8.94 -2.47
CA ARG A 66 -4.90 -8.68 -3.76
C ARG A 66 -5.94 -8.07 -4.65
N THR A 67 -5.72 -6.85 -5.12
CA THR A 67 -6.66 -6.20 -6.04
C THR A 67 -5.98 -5.10 -6.84
N THR A 68 -6.75 -4.41 -7.68
CA THR A 68 -6.27 -3.34 -8.56
C THR A 68 -6.33 -1.96 -7.89
N ALA A 69 -5.65 -0.97 -8.47
CA ALA A 69 -5.74 0.43 -8.04
C ALA A 69 -7.19 0.96 -8.05
N ASP A 70 -7.97 0.57 -9.06
CA ASP A 70 -9.37 0.98 -9.21
C ASP A 70 -10.27 0.37 -8.14
N ASP A 71 -10.09 -0.90 -7.82
CA ASP A 71 -10.83 -1.55 -6.74
C ASP A 71 -10.45 -0.97 -5.38
N LEU A 72 -9.14 -0.77 -5.12
CA LEU A 72 -8.67 -0.05 -3.94
C LEU A 72 -9.38 1.31 -3.82
N TYR A 73 -9.45 2.09 -4.90
CA TYR A 73 -10.12 3.39 -4.92
C TYR A 73 -11.62 3.31 -4.64
N LYS A 74 -12.33 2.41 -5.31
CA LYS A 74 -13.81 2.37 -5.30
C LYS A 74 -14.39 1.66 -4.09
N ARG A 75 -13.67 0.67 -3.54
CA ARG A 75 -14.23 -0.28 -2.55
C ARG A 75 -13.57 -0.19 -1.18
N PHE A 76 -12.28 0.16 -1.13
CA PHE A 76 -11.49 0.09 0.10
C PHE A 76 -11.09 1.47 0.64
N PHE A 77 -10.70 2.40 -0.22
CA PHE A 77 -10.27 3.75 0.13
C PHE A 77 -11.36 4.77 -0.20
N THR A 78 -12.49 4.68 0.49
CA THR A 78 -13.68 5.51 0.22
C THR A 78 -13.76 6.78 1.09
N VAL A 79 -12.89 6.92 2.10
CA VAL A 79 -12.87 8.10 2.98
C VAL A 79 -12.26 9.29 2.26
N LYS A 80 -13.07 10.31 1.96
CA LYS A 80 -12.67 11.49 1.14
C LYS A 80 -11.74 12.47 1.85
N GLU A 81 -11.94 12.67 3.15
CA GLU A 81 -11.18 13.60 3.99
C GLU A 81 -10.51 12.85 5.13
N PRO A 82 -9.50 12.01 4.82
CA PRO A 82 -8.88 11.19 5.83
C PRO A 82 -8.03 12.02 6.79
N LYS A 83 -8.11 11.69 8.08
CA LYS A 83 -7.31 12.35 9.12
C LYS A 83 -5.82 12.10 8.91
N ALA A 84 -4.99 13.06 9.31
CA ALA A 84 -3.56 12.80 9.49
C ALA A 84 -3.37 11.63 10.47
N GLY A 85 -2.41 10.75 10.15
CA GLY A 85 -2.18 9.54 10.95
C GLY A 85 -3.12 8.36 10.66
N SER A 86 -4.06 8.46 9.70
CA SER A 86 -4.76 7.27 9.19
C SER A 86 -4.02 6.65 7.99
N ILE A 87 -4.33 5.39 7.68
CA ILE A 87 -3.92 4.74 6.43
C ILE A 87 -4.53 5.49 5.25
N ARG A 88 -3.68 5.90 4.30
CA ARG A 88 -4.04 6.76 3.17
C ARG A 88 -3.27 6.36 1.91
N ALA A 89 -3.87 6.62 0.76
CA ALA A 89 -3.21 6.49 -0.54
C ALA A 89 -3.67 7.61 -1.50
N ALA A 90 -2.80 7.96 -2.44
CA ALA A 90 -3.10 8.85 -3.55
C ALA A 90 -3.46 8.01 -4.78
N PHE A 91 -4.61 8.30 -5.37
CA PHE A 91 -5.12 7.62 -6.55
C PHE A 91 -5.10 8.56 -7.74
N PHE A 92 -4.69 8.04 -8.89
CA PHE A 92 -4.62 8.78 -10.14
C PHE A 92 -5.69 8.23 -11.09
N ILE A 93 -6.64 9.08 -11.44
CA ILE A 93 -7.92 8.70 -12.03
C ILE A 93 -7.98 9.25 -13.44
N ASP A 94 -8.06 8.38 -14.44
CA ASP A 94 -8.18 8.78 -15.83
C ASP A 94 -9.45 9.62 -16.04
N GLY A 95 -9.28 10.82 -16.60
CA GLY A 95 -10.36 11.79 -16.71
C GLY A 95 -11.45 11.44 -17.73
N LYS A 96 -11.20 10.47 -18.63
CA LYS A 96 -12.17 10.02 -19.63
C LYS A 96 -13.04 8.89 -19.12
N THR A 97 -12.43 7.96 -18.38
CA THR A 97 -13.06 6.71 -17.94
C THR A 97 -13.50 6.75 -16.48
N GLY A 98 -12.90 7.61 -15.67
CA GLY A 98 -13.12 7.63 -14.21
C GLY A 98 -12.47 6.45 -13.47
N THR A 99 -11.62 5.67 -14.15
CA THR A 99 -10.89 4.53 -13.58
C THR A 99 -9.63 5.00 -12.88
N ALA A 100 -9.36 4.52 -11.66
CA ALA A 100 -8.06 4.75 -11.03
C ALA A 100 -7.02 3.82 -11.66
N THR A 101 -6.13 4.39 -12.48
CA THR A 101 -5.13 3.65 -13.24
C THR A 101 -3.83 3.43 -12.46
N HIS A 102 -3.64 4.20 -11.38
CA HIS A 102 -2.46 4.10 -10.54
C HIS A 102 -2.77 4.49 -9.10
N VAL A 103 -1.96 3.97 -8.17
CA VAL A 103 -2.04 4.28 -6.73
C VAL A 103 -0.65 4.41 -6.13
N ALA A 104 -0.48 5.32 -5.17
CA ALA A 104 0.72 5.45 -4.36
C ALA A 104 0.34 5.53 -2.87
N GLY A 105 0.93 4.66 -2.03
CA GLY A 105 0.66 4.64 -0.60
C GLY A 105 1.28 5.84 0.11
N LEU A 106 0.53 6.55 0.96
CA LEU A 106 1.08 7.70 1.69
C LEU A 106 2.02 7.23 2.80
N ALA A 107 3.26 7.71 2.77
CA ALA A 107 4.29 7.46 3.76
C ALA A 107 4.55 8.66 4.70
N GLY A 108 3.77 9.73 4.55
CA GLY A 108 3.89 10.96 5.33
C GLY A 108 2.94 12.04 4.81
N GLU A 109 3.04 13.25 5.36
CA GLU A 109 2.29 14.40 4.87
C GLU A 109 2.84 14.84 3.50
N GLY A 110 2.01 14.76 2.45
CA GLY A 110 2.42 15.11 1.09
C GLY A 110 3.43 14.15 0.44
N ILE A 111 3.80 13.07 1.12
CA ILE A 111 4.81 12.10 0.68
C ILE A 111 4.16 10.73 0.47
N ALA A 112 4.49 10.09 -0.65
CA ALA A 112 4.02 8.76 -0.99
C ALA A 112 5.18 7.86 -1.43
N LEU A 113 5.07 6.56 -1.12
CA LEU A 113 5.83 5.56 -1.83
C LEU A 113 5.11 5.23 -3.13
N ASN A 114 5.80 5.45 -4.24
CA ASN A 114 5.31 5.23 -5.58
C ASN A 114 6.06 4.07 -6.23
N ALA A 115 5.38 2.95 -6.47
CA ALA A 115 5.89 1.84 -7.24
C ALA A 115 5.50 1.99 -8.71
N GLN A 116 6.47 2.27 -9.56
CA GLN A 116 6.36 2.32 -11.02
C GLN A 116 7.69 1.89 -11.63
N GLU A 117 7.74 1.58 -12.92
CA GLU A 117 9.01 1.29 -13.60
C GLU A 117 10.08 2.39 -13.37
N PRO A 118 11.33 2.05 -13.00
CA PRO A 118 11.89 0.69 -12.81
C PRO A 118 11.73 0.11 -11.39
N GLY A 119 11.14 0.84 -10.45
CA GLY A 119 10.97 0.38 -9.08
C GLY A 119 10.36 1.41 -8.12
N ALA A 120 10.15 0.98 -6.88
CA ALA A 120 9.55 1.80 -5.83
C ALA A 120 10.46 2.95 -5.37
N ARG A 121 9.92 4.16 -5.34
CA ARG A 121 10.61 5.40 -4.93
C ARG A 121 9.70 6.28 -4.09
N VAL A 122 10.28 6.98 -3.12
CA VAL A 122 9.58 8.05 -2.40
C VAL A 122 9.43 9.25 -3.33
N LYS A 123 8.22 9.80 -3.40
CA LYS A 123 7.84 10.96 -4.22
C LYS A 123 6.92 11.88 -3.44
N THR A 124 6.91 13.16 -3.80
CA THR A 124 5.86 14.06 -3.32
C THR A 124 4.56 13.80 -4.10
N ILE A 125 3.41 13.95 -3.45
CA ILE A 125 2.11 13.87 -4.12
C ILE A 125 2.02 14.93 -5.21
N LYS A 126 2.63 16.10 -5.02
CA LYS A 126 2.66 17.16 -6.03
C LYS A 126 3.35 16.70 -7.32
N GLU A 127 4.56 16.15 -7.23
CA GLU A 127 5.30 15.65 -8.41
C GLU A 127 4.49 14.59 -9.17
N LEU A 128 3.86 13.66 -8.44
CA LEU A 128 3.02 12.63 -9.06
C LEU A 128 1.79 13.26 -9.71
N SER A 129 1.09 14.15 -9.00
CA SER A 129 -0.11 14.82 -9.49
C SER A 129 0.18 15.58 -10.79
N ASP A 130 1.28 16.33 -10.84
CA ASP A 130 1.70 17.07 -12.03
C ASP A 130 1.98 16.11 -13.21
N TRP A 131 2.65 14.98 -12.96
CA TRP A 131 2.97 13.98 -13.98
C TRP A 131 1.73 13.29 -14.56
N PHE A 132 0.78 12.92 -13.70
CA PHE A 132 -0.47 12.27 -14.09
C PHE A 132 -1.46 13.24 -14.73
N TRP A 133 -1.48 14.49 -14.27
CA TRP A 133 -2.30 15.56 -14.85
C TRP A 133 -1.96 15.81 -16.32
N GLN A 134 -0.67 15.89 -16.65
CA GLN A 134 -0.21 16.01 -18.04
C GLN A 134 -0.64 14.85 -18.94
N ARG A 135 -1.06 13.72 -18.35
CA ARG A 135 -1.55 12.52 -19.03
C ARG A 135 -3.08 12.37 -18.94
N GLY A 136 -3.78 13.44 -18.56
CA GLY A 136 -5.24 13.48 -18.52
C GLY A 136 -5.87 12.81 -17.30
N SER A 137 -5.10 12.57 -16.23
CA SER A 137 -5.62 12.02 -14.97
C SER A 137 -5.80 13.10 -13.91
N SER A 138 -6.81 12.94 -13.05
CA SER A 138 -6.96 13.71 -11.81
C SER A 138 -6.33 12.97 -10.63
N THR A 139 -6.09 13.66 -9.51
CA THR A 139 -5.55 13.03 -8.29
C THR A 139 -6.55 13.11 -7.15
N ALA A 140 -6.71 12.01 -6.41
CA ALA A 140 -7.53 11.95 -5.21
C ALA A 140 -6.77 11.26 -4.07
N VAL A 141 -6.57 11.97 -2.95
CA VAL A 141 -6.13 11.34 -1.71
C VAL A 141 -7.35 10.77 -0.99
N ARG A 142 -7.25 9.52 -0.54
CA ARG A 142 -8.31 8.83 0.17
C ARG A 142 -7.75 8.04 1.36
N GLY A 143 -8.58 7.88 2.39
CA GLY A 143 -8.28 7.01 3.52
C GLY A 143 -8.97 5.67 3.38
N LEU A 144 -8.39 4.66 4.02
CA LEU A 144 -8.97 3.34 4.14
C LEU A 144 -10.28 3.42 4.95
N ASP A 145 -11.37 2.91 4.38
CA ASP A 145 -12.57 2.56 5.13
C ASP A 145 -12.34 1.19 5.79
N ARG A 146 -11.99 1.24 7.08
CA ARG A 146 -11.59 0.04 7.82
C ARG A 146 -12.68 -1.03 7.84
N GLN A 147 -13.94 -0.64 8.04
CA GLN A 147 -15.03 -1.60 8.11
C GLN A 147 -15.31 -2.23 6.73
N ALA A 148 -15.24 -1.44 5.66
CA ALA A 148 -15.37 -1.99 4.31
C ALA A 148 -14.23 -2.95 3.98
N PHE A 149 -13.00 -2.60 4.36
CA PHE A 149 -11.82 -3.45 4.18
C PHE A 149 -11.95 -4.80 4.89
N GLU A 150 -12.28 -4.81 6.18
CA GLU A 150 -12.45 -6.05 6.95
C GLU A 150 -13.52 -6.96 6.34
N ARG A 151 -14.72 -6.41 6.05
CA ARG A 151 -15.82 -7.16 5.44
C ARG A 151 -15.47 -7.75 4.07
N LEU A 152 -14.62 -7.08 3.29
CA LEU A 152 -14.24 -7.53 1.95
C LEU A 152 -13.08 -8.54 2.01
N ALA A 153 -12.14 -8.36 2.94
CA ALA A 153 -11.06 -9.32 3.16
C ALA A 153 -11.60 -10.69 3.62
N GLU A 154 -12.61 -10.71 4.49
CA GLU A 154 -13.26 -11.94 4.95
C GLU A 154 -13.95 -12.74 3.84
N LYS A 155 -14.40 -12.08 2.78
CA LYS A 155 -15.04 -12.75 1.62
C LYS A 155 -14.05 -13.50 0.73
N GLY A 156 -12.76 -13.41 1.05
CA GLY A 156 -11.70 -14.04 0.29
C GLY A 156 -11.24 -13.18 -0.89
N ASN A 157 -10.08 -13.56 -1.41
CA ASN A 157 -9.36 -12.76 -2.38
C ASN A 157 -9.87 -13.02 -3.81
N GLN A 158 -10.46 -12.01 -4.46
CA GLN A 158 -11.08 -12.15 -5.78
C GLN A 158 -10.08 -12.58 -6.87
N TYR A 159 -8.80 -12.23 -6.71
CA TYR A 159 -7.74 -12.48 -7.69
C TYR A 159 -6.82 -13.65 -7.32
N GLY A 160 -7.08 -14.35 -6.21
CA GLY A 160 -6.14 -15.31 -5.64
C GLY A 160 -4.91 -14.64 -5.01
N LEU A 161 -4.08 -15.43 -4.33
CA LEU A 161 -2.79 -14.98 -3.82
C LEU A 161 -1.72 -15.13 -4.88
N ASP A 162 -0.75 -14.23 -4.90
CA ASP A 162 0.49 -14.46 -5.65
C ASP A 162 1.15 -15.76 -5.17
N GLU A 163 1.53 -16.61 -6.12
CA GLU A 163 2.04 -17.96 -5.85
C GLU A 163 3.32 -17.93 -5.00
N GLN A 164 4.17 -16.90 -5.16
CA GLN A 164 5.35 -16.73 -4.32
C GLN A 164 4.97 -16.21 -2.92
N LEU A 165 3.90 -15.42 -2.79
CA LEU A 165 3.42 -15.00 -1.48
C LEU A 165 2.83 -16.18 -0.69
N SER A 166 2.23 -17.15 -1.39
CA SER A 166 1.75 -18.40 -0.78
C SER A 166 2.86 -19.27 -0.20
N LEU A 167 4.13 -19.05 -0.56
CA LEU A 167 5.26 -19.76 0.05
C LEU A 167 5.57 -19.29 1.48
N TYR A 168 5.02 -18.14 1.88
CA TYR A 168 5.23 -17.54 3.20
C TYR A 168 4.13 -17.90 4.21
N PHE A 169 3.06 -18.60 3.79
CA PHE A 169 1.88 -18.93 4.61
C PHE A 169 1.39 -20.37 4.38
#